data_AF-A0AAU2G1K8-F1
#
_entry.id   AF-A0AAU2G1K8-F1
#
_cell.length_a   1.000
_cell.length_b   1.000
_cell.length_c   1.000
_cell.angle_alpha   90.00
_cell.angle_beta   90.00
_cell.angle_gamma   90.00
#
_symmetry.space_group_name_H-M   'P 1'
#
loop_
_entity.id
_entity.type
_entity.pdbx_description
1 polymer ?
#
loop_
_entity_poly.entity_id
_entity_poly.type
_entity_poly.pdbx_seq_one_letter_code
_entity_poly.pdbx_strand_id
1 'polypeptide(L)'
;MAVRSTGKARDVRKVPTASIRYEGELVREIPFAQLRLAAFTESVPWRRFRSVHGQAHYSGSYASATTGGHVVYESRLELARLLLADFDPTVRGIFAQPFRLVARIGERVRRHVPDFLLATHSGTVRVVNVKPEDRLRDPEIVEALAWPGELVERHGWEYEIWSGADRVLLENVRFLAAYRRPGIVPEAEVKWAWQHVVDGEPMAVAERRLAGDGPVHEVRPALMALLWSGRLSTDLSRPLLRFSGCHRVVTVHDPCGMPVR
;
A
#
# COMPACT_ATOMS: atom_id res chain seq x y z
N MET A 1 16.63 -58.56 6.69
CA MET A 1 16.20 -57.67 7.79
C MET A 1 15.81 -56.33 7.21
N ALA A 2 14.53 -55.99 7.32
CA ALA A 2 13.98 -54.71 6.89
C ALA A 2 14.13 -53.69 8.04
N VAL A 3 14.60 -52.49 7.72
CA VAL A 3 14.32 -51.30 8.54
C VAL A 3 13.66 -50.29 7.61
N ARG A 4 12.32 -50.36 7.56
CA ARG A 4 11.48 -49.29 7.04
C ARG A 4 11.58 -48.14 8.04
N SER A 5 12.30 -47.08 7.68
CA SER A 5 12.23 -45.82 8.41
C SER A 5 10.85 -45.21 8.18
N THR A 6 10.11 -45.14 9.27
CA THR A 6 8.70 -44.78 9.40
C THR A 6 8.47 -43.31 9.14
N GLY A 7 7.44 -43.02 8.33
CA GLY A 7 7.05 -41.67 7.93
C GLY A 7 6.64 -40.77 9.11
N LYS A 8 7.23 -39.57 9.14
CA LYS A 8 6.68 -38.38 9.80
C LYS A 8 6.22 -37.40 8.73
N ALA A 9 5.08 -37.70 8.11
CA ALA A 9 4.38 -36.79 7.22
C ALA A 9 2.86 -36.98 7.35
N ARG A 10 2.35 -36.97 8.59
CA ARG A 10 0.91 -37.08 8.85
C ARG A 10 0.54 -36.13 9.98
N ASP A 11 -0.42 -35.24 9.67
CA ASP A 11 -1.28 -34.44 10.56
C ASP A 11 -1.10 -32.92 10.70
N VAL A 12 -0.35 -32.24 9.81
CA VAL A 12 -0.17 -30.77 9.87
C VAL A 12 -1.25 -29.95 9.11
N ARG A 13 -2.26 -30.57 8.47
CA ARG A 13 -3.17 -29.87 7.52
C ARG A 13 -4.64 -29.75 7.98
N LYS A 14 -4.86 -29.34 9.23
CA LYS A 14 -6.14 -28.78 9.70
C LYS A 14 -6.05 -27.28 9.97
N VAL A 15 -4.92 -26.83 10.50
CA VAL A 15 -4.74 -25.44 10.89
C VAL A 15 -4.33 -24.62 9.65
N PRO A 16 -5.05 -23.54 9.31
CA PRO A 16 -4.60 -22.60 8.29
C PRO A 16 -3.20 -22.07 8.64
N THR A 17 -2.29 -22.04 7.68
CA THR A 17 -0.88 -21.69 7.90
C THR A 17 -0.44 -20.63 6.90
N ALA A 18 0.28 -19.61 7.37
CA ALA A 18 0.99 -18.66 6.54
C ALA A 18 2.47 -19.03 6.49
N SER A 19 3.01 -19.15 5.28
CA SER A 19 4.44 -19.26 5.03
C SER A 19 4.99 -17.88 4.65
N ILE A 20 5.92 -17.34 5.43
CA ILE A 20 6.59 -16.06 5.19
C ILE A 20 8.01 -16.34 4.73
N ARG A 21 8.49 -15.60 3.74
CA ARG A 21 9.85 -15.72 3.21
C ARG A 21 10.71 -14.55 3.68
N TYR A 22 11.98 -14.81 3.96
CA TYR A 22 13.01 -13.84 4.31
C TYR A 22 14.20 -13.99 3.36
N GLU A 23 15.18 -13.09 3.46
CA GLU A 23 16.43 -13.21 2.72
C GLU A 23 17.13 -14.56 3.00
N GLY A 24 17.93 -15.01 2.02
CA GLY A 24 18.62 -16.31 2.13
C GLY A 24 17.72 -17.54 2.00
N GLU A 25 16.52 -17.41 1.42
CA GLU A 25 15.52 -18.49 1.27
C GLU A 25 14.99 -19.07 2.59
N LEU A 26 15.16 -18.35 3.70
CA LEU A 26 14.54 -18.75 4.95
C LEU A 26 13.01 -18.63 4.84
N VAL A 27 12.29 -19.70 5.17
CA VAL A 27 10.83 -19.72 5.24
C VAL A 27 10.39 -20.06 6.65
N ARG A 28 9.52 -19.22 7.23
CA ARG A 28 8.85 -19.51 8.50
C ARG A 28 7.39 -19.84 8.24
N GLU A 29 6.94 -20.96 8.77
CA GLU A 29 5.53 -21.35 8.79
C GLU A 29 4.92 -20.99 10.13
N ILE A 30 3.84 -20.22 10.10
CA ILE A 30 3.14 -19.74 11.29
C ILE A 30 1.67 -20.11 11.15
N PRO A 31 1.05 -20.76 12.17
CA PRO A 31 -0.40 -20.90 12.21
C PRO A 31 -1.06 -19.55 12.02
N PHE A 32 -2.01 -19.43 11.10
CA PHE A 32 -2.58 -18.14 10.71
C PHE A 32 -3.20 -17.40 11.92
N ALA A 33 -3.82 -18.14 12.84
CA ALA A 33 -4.35 -17.60 14.10
C ALA A 33 -3.29 -16.94 15.01
N GLN A 34 -2.01 -17.29 14.86
CA GLN A 34 -0.88 -16.74 15.62
C GLN A 34 -0.08 -15.71 14.83
N LEU A 35 -0.46 -15.45 13.58
CA LEU A 35 0.23 -14.51 12.73
C LEU A 35 0.15 -13.09 13.33
N ARG A 36 1.26 -12.37 13.34
CA ARG A 36 1.35 -11.00 13.85
C ARG A 36 2.10 -10.15 12.84
N LEU A 37 1.82 -8.85 12.81
CA LEU A 37 2.50 -7.92 11.91
C LEU A 37 4.03 -7.96 12.06
N ALA A 38 4.53 -8.15 13.28
CA ALA A 38 5.97 -8.25 13.56
C ALA A 38 6.66 -9.43 12.84
N ALA A 39 5.90 -10.41 12.34
CA ALA A 39 6.46 -11.50 11.55
C ALA A 39 6.94 -11.04 10.16
N PHE A 40 6.49 -9.89 9.66
CA PHE A 40 6.87 -9.37 8.34
C PHE A 40 8.09 -8.45 8.36
N THR A 41 8.64 -8.13 9.54
CA THR A 41 9.91 -7.40 9.64
C THR A 41 10.99 -8.16 8.86
N GLU A 42 11.67 -7.47 7.95
CA GLU A 42 12.71 -8.04 7.05
C GLU A 42 12.21 -9.17 6.13
N SER A 43 10.89 -9.34 6.01
CA SER A 43 10.34 -10.29 5.03
C SER A 43 10.54 -9.79 3.61
N VAL A 44 10.67 -10.73 2.69
CA VAL A 44 10.74 -10.48 1.26
C VAL A 44 9.48 -11.03 0.59
N PRO A 45 9.11 -10.52 -0.60
CA PRO A 45 7.96 -11.04 -1.34
C PRO A 45 7.99 -12.56 -1.45
N TRP A 46 6.85 -13.24 -1.45
CA TRP A 46 6.80 -14.70 -1.53
C TRP A 46 7.39 -15.25 -2.84
N ARG A 47 7.18 -14.56 -3.97
CA ARG A 47 7.73 -14.96 -5.27
C ARG A 47 9.01 -14.21 -5.57
N ARG A 48 10.00 -14.90 -6.15
CA ARG A 48 11.21 -14.29 -6.70
C ARG A 48 10.85 -13.71 -8.08
N PHE A 49 11.09 -12.43 -8.28
CA PHE A 49 10.85 -11.78 -9.57
C PHE A 49 11.89 -12.21 -10.59
N ARG A 50 11.43 -12.50 -11.80
CA ARG A 50 12.24 -12.49 -13.02
C ARG A 50 11.45 -11.71 -14.07
N SER A 51 11.93 -10.50 -14.40
CA SER A 51 11.46 -9.78 -15.58
C SER A 51 12.05 -10.47 -16.80
N VAL A 52 11.20 -10.98 -17.69
CA VAL A 52 11.61 -11.62 -18.94
C VAL A 52 11.01 -10.80 -20.09
N HIS A 53 11.83 -10.51 -21.10
CA HIS A 53 11.37 -9.81 -22.31
C HIS A 53 10.18 -10.56 -22.93
N GLY A 54 9.06 -9.86 -23.19
CA GLY A 54 7.84 -10.43 -23.75
C GLY A 54 6.76 -10.85 -22.73
N GLN A 55 6.93 -10.59 -21.43
CA GLN A 55 5.86 -10.80 -20.46
C GLN A 55 4.67 -9.86 -20.70
N ALA A 56 3.46 -10.41 -20.73
CA ALA A 56 2.21 -9.65 -20.88
C ALA A 56 1.91 -8.72 -19.70
N HIS A 57 2.51 -8.99 -18.54
CA HIS A 57 2.29 -8.25 -17.31
C HIS A 57 3.44 -7.27 -17.04
N TYR A 58 3.10 -6.00 -16.85
CA TYR A 58 4.06 -4.93 -16.54
C TYR A 58 4.48 -5.07 -15.06
N SER A 59 5.49 -5.90 -14.83
CA SER A 59 6.11 -6.08 -13.52
C SER A 59 7.25 -5.10 -13.29
N GLY A 60 7.47 -4.70 -12.04
CA GLY A 60 8.49 -3.72 -11.73
C GLY A 60 8.69 -3.50 -10.24
N SER A 61 9.49 -2.48 -9.94
CA SER A 61 9.82 -2.05 -8.60
C SER A 61 9.45 -0.57 -8.43
N TYR A 62 8.75 -0.24 -7.35
CA TYR A 62 8.27 1.10 -7.03
C TYR A 62 8.98 1.62 -5.79
N ALA A 63 9.64 2.78 -5.91
CA ALA A 63 10.25 3.47 -4.77
C ALA A 63 9.15 4.14 -3.93
N SER A 64 8.80 3.50 -2.80
CA SER A 64 7.77 3.94 -1.86
C SER A 64 8.35 4.92 -0.84
N ALA A 65 7.67 6.04 -0.65
CA ALA A 65 7.99 7.01 0.39
C ALA A 65 7.69 6.44 1.79
N THR A 66 6.60 5.66 1.91
CA THR A 66 6.15 5.04 3.16
C THR A 66 7.16 4.03 3.71
N THR A 67 7.71 3.16 2.85
CA THR A 67 8.67 2.13 3.29
C THR A 67 10.12 2.61 3.25
N GLY A 68 10.39 3.76 2.61
CA GLY A 68 11.76 4.22 2.32
C GLY A 68 12.54 3.31 1.36
N GLY A 69 11.85 2.38 0.70
CA GLY A 69 12.47 1.32 -0.09
C GLY A 69 11.66 0.96 -1.33
N HIS A 70 11.98 -0.20 -1.89
CA HIS A 70 11.36 -0.69 -3.12
C HIS A 70 10.28 -1.72 -2.83
N VAL A 71 9.07 -1.47 -3.32
CA VAL A 71 7.95 -2.41 -3.29
C VAL A 71 7.69 -2.89 -4.70
N VAL A 72 7.67 -4.20 -4.87
CA VAL A 72 7.45 -4.88 -6.14
C VAL A 72 5.97 -4.94 -6.51
N TYR A 73 5.67 -5.00 -7.81
CA TYR A 73 4.33 -5.22 -8.34
C TYR A 73 4.41 -6.06 -9.63
N GLU A 74 3.35 -6.82 -9.92
CA GLU A 74 3.24 -7.67 -11.13
C GLU A 74 2.34 -7.05 -12.20
N SER A 75 1.49 -6.07 -11.86
CA SER A 75 0.57 -5.45 -12.82
C SER A 75 0.45 -3.93 -12.65
N ARG A 76 -0.02 -3.25 -13.71
CA ARG A 76 -0.34 -1.80 -13.63
C ARG A 76 -1.44 -1.50 -12.61
N LEU A 77 -2.36 -2.44 -12.42
CA LEU A 77 -3.43 -2.30 -11.44
C LEU A 77 -2.85 -2.40 -10.02
N GLU A 78 -1.93 -3.34 -9.77
CA GLU A 78 -1.19 -3.40 -8.50
C GLU A 78 -0.37 -2.13 -8.26
N LEU A 79 0.32 -1.61 -9.29
CA LEU A 79 1.03 -0.33 -9.18
C LEU A 79 0.08 0.82 -8.80
N ALA A 80 -1.14 0.84 -9.32
CA ALA A 80 -2.13 1.87 -8.96
C ALA A 80 -2.57 1.75 -7.50
N ARG A 81 -2.82 0.53 -7.00
CA ARG A 81 -3.16 0.30 -5.58
C ARG A 81 -2.01 0.64 -4.65
N LEU A 82 -0.79 0.30 -5.06
CA LEU A 82 0.45 0.61 -4.35
C LEU A 82 0.69 2.12 -4.26
N LEU A 83 0.47 2.84 -5.36
CA LEU A 83 0.55 4.30 -5.40
C LEU A 83 -0.44 4.95 -4.42
N LEU A 84 -1.68 4.46 -4.36
CA LEU A 84 -2.68 4.94 -3.40
C LEU A 84 -2.28 4.59 -1.95
N ALA A 85 -1.73 3.39 -1.72
CA ALA A 85 -1.22 3.00 -0.41
C ALA A 85 -0.06 3.90 0.06
N ASP A 86 0.82 4.28 -0.86
CA ASP A 86 1.98 5.13 -0.56
C ASP A 86 1.61 6.59 -0.32
N PHE A 87 0.45 7.02 -0.83
CA PHE A 87 -0.10 8.35 -0.65
C PHE A 87 -0.93 8.47 0.65
N ASP A 88 -1.50 7.37 1.15
CA ASP A 88 -2.34 7.37 2.34
C ASP A 88 -1.50 7.59 3.62
N PRO A 89 -1.64 8.73 4.32
CA PRO A 89 -0.84 9.05 5.49
C PRO A 89 -1.13 8.15 6.70
N THR A 90 -2.21 7.36 6.65
CA THR A 90 -2.51 6.38 7.70
C THR A 90 -1.69 5.10 7.55
N VAL A 91 -1.18 4.81 6.35
CA VAL A 91 -0.39 3.61 6.04
C VAL A 91 1.05 3.84 6.47
N ARG A 92 1.59 2.92 7.26
CA ARG A 92 2.98 2.93 7.76
C ARG A 92 3.83 1.78 7.24
N GLY A 93 3.23 0.81 6.56
CA GLY A 93 3.92 -0.38 6.09
C GLY A 93 3.21 -0.99 4.90
N ILE A 94 3.99 -1.37 3.89
CA ILE A 94 3.51 -1.96 2.65
C ILE A 94 4.37 -3.19 2.34
N PHE A 95 3.75 -4.36 2.34
CA PHE A 95 4.41 -5.64 2.10
C PHE A 95 3.80 -6.28 0.86
N ALA A 96 4.57 -6.36 -0.23
CA ALA A 96 4.13 -7.04 -1.44
C ALA A 96 4.29 -8.56 -1.31
N GLN A 97 3.28 -9.30 -1.72
CA GLN A 97 3.23 -10.77 -1.63
C GLN A 97 3.70 -11.30 -0.28
N PRO A 98 3.09 -10.84 0.82
CA PRO A 98 3.64 -10.91 2.16
C PRO A 98 3.82 -12.34 2.67
N PHE A 99 2.93 -13.26 2.26
CA PHE A 99 2.96 -14.66 2.66
C PHE A 99 2.18 -15.54 1.70
N ARG A 100 2.42 -16.85 1.77
CA ARG A 100 1.56 -17.87 1.17
C ARG A 100 0.66 -18.49 2.23
N LEU A 101 -0.64 -18.29 2.08
CA LEU A 101 -1.67 -18.91 2.89
C LEU A 101 -2.00 -20.30 2.36
N VAL A 102 -2.05 -21.29 3.25
CA VAL A 102 -2.49 -22.65 2.95
C VAL A 102 -3.55 -23.05 3.95
N ALA A 103 -4.71 -23.48 3.46
CA ALA A 103 -5.80 -23.96 4.31
C ALA A 103 -6.52 -25.13 3.63
N ARG A 104 -7.23 -25.92 4.42
CA ARG A 104 -8.16 -26.93 3.91
C ARG A 104 -9.56 -26.34 3.91
N ILE A 105 -10.16 -26.22 2.72
CA ILE A 105 -11.50 -25.70 2.49
C ILE A 105 -12.33 -26.85 1.92
N GLY A 106 -13.30 -27.34 2.70
CA GLY A 106 -13.96 -28.61 2.45
C GLY A 106 -12.95 -29.76 2.37
N GLU A 107 -12.98 -30.51 1.26
CA GLU A 107 -12.08 -31.64 1.03
C GLU A 107 -10.75 -31.24 0.36
N ARG A 108 -10.60 -29.99 -0.08
CA ARG A 108 -9.46 -29.54 -0.90
C ARG A 108 -8.50 -28.69 -0.08
N VAL A 109 -7.20 -28.89 -0.31
CA VAL A 109 -6.16 -27.98 0.19
C VAL A 109 -6.00 -26.85 -0.81
N ARG A 110 -6.36 -25.63 -0.40
CA ARG A 110 -6.23 -24.40 -1.22
C ARG A 110 -5.01 -23.60 -0.78
N ARG A 111 -4.52 -22.79 -1.71
CA ARG A 111 -3.33 -21.95 -1.54
C ARG A 111 -3.62 -20.58 -2.09
N HIS A 112 -3.18 -19.54 -1.39
CA HIS A 112 -3.36 -18.16 -1.79
C HIS A 112 -2.12 -17.33 -1.44
N VAL A 113 -1.80 -16.34 -2.26
CA VAL A 113 -0.77 -15.34 -1.99
C VAL A 113 -1.42 -13.99 -2.21
N PRO A 114 -1.64 -13.18 -1.16
CA PRO A 114 -2.16 -11.83 -1.32
C PRO A 114 -1.21 -10.94 -2.13
N ASP A 115 -1.75 -9.92 -2.78
CA ASP A 115 -0.92 -8.99 -3.56
C ASP A 115 -0.20 -8.01 -2.63
N PHE A 116 -0.89 -7.47 -1.62
CA PHE A 116 -0.29 -6.63 -0.59
C PHE A 116 -0.81 -6.95 0.83
N LEU A 117 0.00 -6.60 1.83
CA LEU A 117 -0.44 -6.35 3.21
C LEU A 117 -0.07 -4.92 3.56
N LEU A 118 -1.07 -4.17 4.02
CA LEU A 118 -0.94 -2.78 4.44
C LEU A 118 -1.10 -2.74 5.96
N ALA A 119 -0.19 -2.03 6.61
CA ALA A 119 -0.26 -1.77 8.04
C ALA A 119 -0.45 -0.28 8.27
N THR A 120 -1.36 0.07 9.16
CA THR A 120 -1.65 1.48 9.51
C THR A 120 -1.02 1.88 10.83
N HIS A 121 -0.99 3.19 11.11
CA HIS A 121 -0.56 3.76 12.39
C HIS A 121 -1.45 3.36 13.57
N SER A 122 -2.75 3.10 13.35
CA SER A 122 -3.68 2.62 14.39
C SER A 122 -3.47 1.14 14.75
N GLY A 123 -2.61 0.43 14.01
CA GLY A 123 -2.38 -1.00 14.19
C GLY A 123 -3.29 -1.89 13.35
N THR A 124 -4.24 -1.32 12.59
CA THR A 124 -5.04 -2.08 11.63
C THR A 124 -4.14 -2.67 10.55
N VAL A 125 -4.38 -3.94 10.24
CA VAL A 125 -3.72 -4.67 9.15
C VAL A 125 -4.77 -5.01 8.10
N ARG A 126 -4.46 -4.71 6.85
CA ARG A 126 -5.32 -5.01 5.71
C ARG A 126 -4.60 -5.88 4.69
N VAL A 127 -5.22 -6.99 4.32
CA VAL A 127 -4.76 -7.89 3.26
C VAL A 127 -5.48 -7.54 1.98
N VAL A 128 -4.73 -7.18 0.94
CA VAL A 128 -5.27 -6.68 -0.33
C VAL A 128 -5.02 -7.68 -1.44
N ASN A 129 -6.07 -7.94 -2.23
CA ASN A 129 -6.00 -8.65 -3.49
C ASN A 129 -6.47 -7.74 -4.61
N VAL A 130 -5.63 -7.56 -5.62
CA VAL A 130 -5.89 -6.68 -6.75
C VAL A 130 -6.39 -7.52 -7.92
N LYS A 131 -7.62 -7.25 -8.37
CA LYS A 131 -8.26 -8.01 -9.46
C LYS A 131 -9.13 -7.06 -10.28
N PRO A 132 -8.96 -6.98 -11.60
CA PRO A 132 -9.76 -6.09 -12.43
C PRO A 132 -11.24 -6.49 -12.37
N GLU A 133 -12.13 -5.51 -12.53
CA GLU A 133 -13.57 -5.67 -12.30
C GLU A 133 -14.21 -6.73 -13.20
N ASP A 134 -13.76 -6.85 -14.44
CA ASP A 134 -14.21 -7.86 -15.39
C ASP A 134 -13.94 -9.29 -14.89
N ARG A 135 -12.80 -9.52 -14.24
CA ARG A 135 -12.41 -10.80 -13.64
C ARG A 135 -13.19 -11.12 -12.38
N LEU A 136 -13.77 -10.12 -11.71
CA LEU A 136 -14.66 -10.34 -10.56
C LEU A 136 -16.06 -10.82 -10.96
N ARG A 137 -16.37 -10.86 -12.26
CA ARG A 137 -17.60 -11.48 -12.78
C ARG A 137 -17.48 -12.98 -12.94
N ASP A 138 -16.26 -13.52 -12.88
CA ASP A 138 -15.97 -14.94 -12.97
C ASP A 138 -16.22 -15.60 -11.60
N PRO A 139 -17.21 -16.52 -11.48
CA PRO A 139 -17.51 -17.18 -10.21
C PRO A 139 -16.32 -17.93 -9.61
N GLU A 140 -15.43 -18.50 -10.43
CA GLU A 140 -14.26 -19.23 -9.93
C GLU A 140 -13.26 -18.28 -9.24
N ILE A 141 -13.10 -17.06 -9.77
CA ILE A 141 -12.25 -16.03 -9.19
C ILE A 141 -12.86 -15.52 -7.88
N VAL A 142 -14.17 -15.26 -7.86
CA VAL A 142 -14.87 -14.85 -6.63
C VAL A 142 -14.72 -15.91 -5.54
N GLU A 143 -14.93 -17.18 -5.87
CA GLU A 143 -14.75 -18.29 -4.92
C GLU A 143 -13.29 -18.42 -4.44
N ALA A 144 -12.32 -18.17 -5.33
CA ALA A 144 -10.90 -18.20 -4.97
C ALA A 144 -10.49 -17.09 -3.99
N LEU A 145 -11.21 -15.97 -3.99
CA LEU A 145 -10.98 -14.81 -3.11
C LEU A 145 -11.86 -14.83 -1.85
N ALA A 146 -12.94 -15.61 -1.83
CA ALA A 146 -13.83 -15.69 -0.66
C ALA A 146 -13.15 -16.37 0.53
N TRP A 147 -12.57 -17.56 0.33
CA TRP A 147 -12.01 -18.35 1.44
C TRP A 147 -10.82 -17.69 2.17
N PRO A 148 -9.88 -16.97 1.50
CA PRO A 148 -8.84 -16.23 2.21
C PRO A 148 -9.44 -15.08 3.01
N GLY A 149 -10.45 -14.40 2.46
CA GLY A 149 -11.15 -13.30 3.12
C GLY A 149 -11.75 -13.70 4.45
N GLU A 150 -12.50 -14.80 4.47
CA GLU A 150 -13.06 -15.34 5.71
C GLU A 150 -12.00 -15.64 6.78
N LEU A 151 -10.82 -16.15 6.38
CA LEU A 151 -9.74 -16.44 7.33
C LEU A 151 -9.12 -15.17 7.88
N VAL A 152 -8.85 -14.19 7.00
CA VAL A 152 -8.28 -12.88 7.35
C VAL A 152 -9.20 -12.13 8.31
N GLU A 153 -10.50 -12.08 8.01
CA GLU A 153 -11.50 -11.40 8.83
C GLU A 153 -11.68 -12.09 10.20
N ARG A 154 -11.75 -13.44 10.24
CA ARG A 154 -11.78 -14.18 11.51
C ARG A 154 -10.52 -13.98 12.35
N HIS A 155 -9.38 -13.71 11.73
CA HIS A 155 -8.14 -13.38 12.42
C HIS A 155 -8.15 -11.94 13.00
N GLY A 156 -9.13 -11.11 12.61
CA GLY A 156 -9.26 -9.71 13.03
C GLY A 156 -8.51 -8.73 12.13
N TRP A 157 -8.14 -9.14 10.91
CA TRP A 157 -7.57 -8.26 9.90
C TRP A 157 -8.62 -7.90 8.86
N GLU A 158 -8.42 -6.77 8.19
CA GLU A 158 -9.29 -6.36 7.10
C GLU A 158 -8.92 -7.09 5.82
N TYR A 159 -9.93 -7.43 5.02
CA TYR A 159 -9.75 -8.03 3.71
C TYR A 159 -10.30 -7.10 2.63
N GLU A 160 -9.47 -6.80 1.63
CA GLU A 160 -9.83 -5.92 0.52
C GLU A 160 -9.60 -6.64 -0.80
N ILE A 161 -10.65 -6.69 -1.63
CA ILE A 161 -10.54 -6.99 -3.06
C ILE A 161 -10.61 -5.64 -3.77
N TRP A 162 -9.49 -5.20 -4.33
CA TRP A 162 -9.38 -3.91 -5.00
C TRP A 162 -9.41 -4.07 -6.52
N SER A 163 -10.36 -3.39 -7.17
CA SER A 163 -10.57 -3.49 -8.62
C SER A 163 -10.23 -2.25 -9.42
N GLY A 164 -9.85 -1.16 -8.74
CA GLY A 164 -9.56 0.11 -9.37
C GLY A 164 -10.00 1.28 -8.51
N ALA A 165 -9.74 2.48 -9.01
CA ALA A 165 -10.26 3.72 -8.48
C ALA A 165 -10.57 4.66 -9.66
N ASP A 166 -11.26 5.76 -9.37
CA ASP A 166 -11.53 6.78 -10.37
C ASP A 166 -10.23 7.26 -11.05
N ARG A 167 -10.31 7.51 -12.36
CA ARG A 167 -9.16 7.87 -13.17
C ARG A 167 -8.56 9.22 -12.77
N VAL A 168 -9.39 10.20 -12.44
CA VAL A 168 -8.95 11.53 -12.03
C VAL A 168 -8.20 11.45 -10.70
N LEU A 169 -8.71 10.67 -9.76
CA LEU A 169 -8.02 10.39 -8.50
C LEU A 169 -6.63 9.78 -8.75
N LEU A 170 -6.53 8.74 -9.56
CA LEU A 170 -5.26 8.08 -9.85
C LEU A 170 -4.27 9.01 -10.57
N GLU A 171 -4.73 9.83 -11.51
CA GLU A 171 -3.91 10.82 -12.21
C GLU A 171 -3.39 11.90 -11.25
N ASN A 172 -4.25 12.42 -10.38
CA ASN A 172 -3.89 13.39 -9.35
C ASN A 172 -2.86 12.83 -8.36
N VAL A 173 -3.09 11.64 -7.81
CA VAL A 173 -2.14 11.01 -6.87
C VAL A 173 -0.82 10.68 -7.59
N ARG A 174 -0.86 10.24 -8.85
CA ARG A 174 0.34 10.02 -9.65
C ARG A 174 1.13 11.31 -9.87
N PHE A 175 0.45 12.43 -10.08
CA PHE A 175 1.08 13.74 -10.16
C PHE A 175 1.74 14.13 -8.83
N LEU A 176 1.01 13.97 -7.72
CA LEU A 176 1.53 14.27 -6.37
C LEU A 176 2.74 13.41 -6.00
N ALA A 177 2.85 12.19 -6.53
CA ALA A 177 3.99 11.32 -6.29
C ALA A 177 5.33 11.93 -6.69
N ALA A 178 5.36 12.92 -7.60
CA ALA A 178 6.59 13.64 -7.92
C ALA A 178 7.20 14.38 -6.71
N TYR A 179 6.37 14.75 -5.73
CA TYR A 179 6.75 15.56 -4.57
C TYR A 179 6.96 14.75 -3.28
N ARG A 180 6.90 13.41 -3.37
CA ARG A 180 6.96 12.52 -2.21
C ARG A 180 8.33 12.39 -1.55
N ARG A 181 9.40 12.67 -2.29
CA ARG A 181 10.76 12.42 -1.85
C ARG A 181 11.27 13.61 -1.03
N PRO A 182 11.84 13.36 0.17
CA PRO A 182 12.55 14.40 0.91
C PRO A 182 13.62 15.07 0.03
N GLY A 183 13.75 16.39 0.14
CA GLY A 183 14.76 17.17 -0.59
C GLY A 183 14.41 17.57 -2.02
N ILE A 184 13.27 17.11 -2.59
CA ILE A 184 12.78 17.61 -3.89
C ILE A 184 12.32 19.06 -3.78
N VAL A 185 11.63 19.38 -2.69
CA VAL A 185 11.20 20.75 -2.37
C VAL A 185 11.97 21.19 -1.13
N PRO A 186 12.58 22.39 -1.13
CA PRO A 186 13.26 22.91 0.05
C PRO A 186 12.34 22.93 1.28
N GLU A 187 12.80 22.39 2.40
CA GLU A 187 12.00 22.27 3.62
C GLU A 187 11.52 23.63 4.13
N ALA A 188 12.34 24.67 3.95
CA ALA A 188 11.98 26.05 4.29
C ALA A 188 10.74 26.54 3.53
N GLU A 189 10.60 26.19 2.24
CA GLU A 189 9.44 26.55 1.43
C GLU A 189 8.19 25.80 1.86
N VAL A 190 8.32 24.49 2.14
CA VAL A 190 7.21 23.67 2.66
C VAL A 190 6.72 24.21 4.00
N LYS A 191 7.65 24.54 4.90
CA LYS A 191 7.34 25.12 6.22
C LYS A 191 6.68 26.50 6.09
N TRP A 192 7.22 27.36 5.23
CA TRP A 192 6.65 28.67 4.98
C TRP A 192 5.24 28.57 4.40
N ALA A 193 5.03 27.72 3.39
CA ALA A 193 3.70 27.48 2.81
C ALA A 193 2.71 26.99 3.86
N TRP A 194 3.10 26.01 4.70
CA TRP A 194 2.26 25.50 5.79
C TRP A 194 1.83 26.58 6.79
N GLN A 195 2.71 27.53 7.11
CA GLN A 195 2.40 28.64 8.01
C GLN A 195 1.39 29.62 7.41
N HIS A 196 1.38 29.76 6.08
CA HIS A 196 0.62 30.80 5.36
C HIS A 196 -0.60 30.29 4.61
N VAL A 197 -0.83 28.98 4.47
CA VAL A 197 -2.08 28.42 3.90
C VAL A 197 -3.29 28.78 4.76
N VAL A 198 -4.41 29.13 4.14
CA VAL A 198 -5.67 29.41 4.84
C VAL A 198 -6.61 28.22 4.68
N ASP A 199 -7.25 27.80 5.76
CA ASP A 199 -8.16 26.65 5.73
C ASP A 199 -9.42 26.95 4.91
N GLY A 200 -9.85 26.00 4.08
CA GLY A 200 -10.99 26.15 3.16
C GLY A 200 -10.73 27.02 1.93
N GLU A 201 -9.51 27.54 1.77
CA GLU A 201 -9.14 28.36 0.62
C GLU A 201 -8.99 27.49 -0.64
N PRO A 202 -9.59 27.85 -1.79
CA PRO A 202 -9.33 27.16 -3.05
C PRO A 202 -7.84 27.11 -3.39
N MET A 203 -7.36 25.95 -3.87
CA MET A 203 -5.93 25.74 -4.17
C MET A 203 -5.37 26.83 -5.11
N ALA A 204 -6.13 27.20 -6.15
CA ALA A 204 -5.73 28.26 -7.08
C ALA A 204 -5.64 29.65 -6.42
N VAL A 205 -6.45 29.91 -5.39
CA VAL A 205 -6.40 31.16 -4.62
C VAL A 205 -5.20 31.15 -3.69
N ALA A 206 -4.96 30.04 -2.98
CA ALA A 206 -3.78 29.84 -2.15
C ALA A 206 -2.49 30.00 -2.96
N GLU A 207 -2.40 29.38 -4.14
CA GLU A 207 -1.29 29.51 -5.08
C GLU A 207 -1.01 30.97 -5.44
N ARG A 208 -2.03 31.73 -5.88
CA ARG A 208 -1.86 33.13 -6.25
C ARG A 208 -1.47 34.01 -5.06
N ARG A 209 -2.11 33.82 -3.90
CA ARG A 209 -1.84 34.62 -2.71
C ARG A 209 -0.44 34.39 -2.17
N LEU A 210 0.01 33.13 -2.14
CA LEU A 210 1.37 32.78 -1.69
C LEU A 210 2.43 33.23 -2.69
N ALA A 211 2.14 33.22 -3.99
CA ALA A 211 3.07 33.73 -5.00
C ALA A 211 3.20 35.26 -4.97
N GLY A 212 2.16 35.99 -4.56
CA GLY A 212 2.14 37.45 -4.60
C GLY A 212 2.29 37.96 -6.04
N ASP A 213 3.27 38.82 -6.27
CA ASP A 213 3.64 39.30 -7.61
C ASP A 213 4.54 38.31 -8.38
N GLY A 214 5.01 37.26 -7.71
CA GLY A 214 5.86 36.22 -8.29
C GLY A 214 5.06 35.16 -9.07
N PRO A 215 5.76 34.23 -9.74
CA PRO A 215 5.11 33.19 -10.51
C PRO A 215 4.61 32.04 -9.64
N VAL A 216 3.36 31.62 -9.86
CA VAL A 216 2.69 30.52 -9.13
C VAL A 216 3.48 29.20 -9.12
N HIS A 217 4.25 28.92 -10.17
CA HIS A 217 5.00 27.66 -10.26
C HIS A 217 6.14 27.55 -9.24
N GLU A 218 6.56 28.66 -8.60
CA GLU A 218 7.55 28.64 -7.51
C GLU A 218 6.94 28.16 -6.18
N VAL A 219 5.67 28.48 -5.88
CA VAL A 219 5.02 28.07 -4.62
C VAL A 219 4.30 26.72 -4.72
N ARG A 220 3.92 26.31 -5.93
CA ARG A 220 3.18 25.06 -6.18
C ARG A 220 3.86 23.82 -5.60
N PRO A 221 5.18 23.59 -5.77
CA PRO A 221 5.83 22.40 -5.24
C PRO A 221 5.64 22.22 -3.72
N ALA A 222 5.71 23.31 -2.95
CA ALA A 222 5.50 23.27 -1.51
C ALA A 222 4.08 22.83 -1.14
N LEU A 223 3.06 23.35 -1.84
CA LEU A 223 1.67 22.93 -1.64
C LEU A 223 1.44 21.46 -2.01
N MET A 224 2.04 20.98 -3.11
CA MET A 224 1.94 19.58 -3.52
C MET A 224 2.63 18.62 -2.54
N ALA A 225 3.77 19.02 -1.97
CA ALA A 225 4.44 18.26 -0.90
C ALA A 225 3.57 18.19 0.38
N LEU A 226 2.86 19.28 0.71
CA LEU A 226 1.93 19.31 1.84
C LEU A 226 0.70 18.41 1.60
N LEU A 227 0.19 18.34 0.37
CA LEU A 227 -0.86 17.39 -0.02
C LEU A 227 -0.37 15.94 0.07
N TRP A 228 0.83 15.64 -0.47
CA TRP A 228 1.41 14.30 -0.39
C TRP A 228 1.60 13.84 1.05
N SER A 229 2.12 14.72 1.92
CA SER A 229 2.33 14.40 3.33
C SER A 229 1.03 14.31 4.15
N GLY A 230 -0.13 14.56 3.54
CA GLY A 230 -1.43 14.57 4.22
C GLY A 230 -1.63 15.74 5.18
N ARG A 231 -0.74 16.74 5.19
CA ARG A 231 -0.90 17.97 6.01
C ARG A 231 -1.98 18.89 5.43
N LEU A 232 -2.11 18.87 4.11
CA LEU A 232 -3.22 19.45 3.37
C LEU A 232 -4.06 18.33 2.75
N SER A 233 -5.34 18.62 2.60
CA SER A 233 -6.30 17.77 1.90
C SER A 233 -7.10 18.59 0.91
N THR A 234 -7.58 17.92 -0.12
CA THR A 234 -8.43 18.50 -1.14
C THR A 234 -9.23 17.38 -1.79
N ASP A 235 -10.32 17.70 -2.46
CA ASP A 235 -11.02 16.73 -3.29
C ASP A 235 -10.16 16.36 -4.51
N LEU A 236 -9.56 15.16 -4.46
CA LEU A 236 -8.74 14.58 -5.51
C LEU A 236 -9.56 13.81 -6.56
N SER A 237 -10.89 13.69 -6.40
CA SER A 237 -11.76 13.17 -7.46
C SER A 237 -12.01 14.18 -8.58
N ARG A 238 -11.56 15.44 -8.37
CA ARG A 238 -11.64 16.52 -9.34
C ARG A 238 -10.25 16.94 -9.81
N PRO A 239 -10.10 17.48 -11.03
CA PRO A 239 -8.79 17.94 -11.51
C PRO A 239 -8.15 18.95 -10.55
N LEU A 240 -6.96 18.60 -10.02
CA LEU A 240 -6.21 19.38 -9.03
C LEU A 240 -5.98 20.84 -9.45
N LEU A 241 -5.77 21.08 -10.74
CA LEU A 241 -5.33 22.36 -11.28
C LEU A 241 -6.47 23.32 -11.66
N ARG A 242 -7.75 22.98 -11.41
CA ARG A 242 -8.86 23.84 -11.87
C ARG A 242 -9.90 24.25 -10.83
N PHE A 243 -10.25 23.46 -9.81
CA PHE A 243 -11.43 23.81 -8.97
C PHE A 243 -11.44 23.30 -7.51
N SER A 244 -10.35 22.77 -6.97
CA SER A 244 -10.42 22.10 -5.66
C SER A 244 -10.05 23.02 -4.48
N GLY A 245 -10.88 22.96 -3.42
CA GLY A 245 -10.67 23.58 -2.10
C GLY A 245 -9.55 22.91 -1.31
N CYS A 246 -8.64 23.68 -0.71
CA CYS A 246 -7.63 23.15 0.19
C CYS A 246 -8.09 23.26 1.64
N HIS A 247 -8.04 22.15 2.38
CA HIS A 247 -8.35 22.10 3.79
C HIS A 247 -7.12 21.62 4.56
N ARG A 248 -6.82 22.27 5.68
CA ARG A 248 -5.83 21.75 6.63
C ARG A 248 -6.38 20.46 7.23
N VAL A 249 -5.58 19.40 7.25
CA VAL A 249 -5.97 18.20 7.98
C VAL A 249 -5.57 18.41 9.43
N VAL A 250 -6.53 18.74 10.30
CA VAL A 250 -6.30 18.72 11.75
C VAL A 250 -6.47 17.28 12.22
N THR A 251 -5.46 16.44 11.98
CA THR A 251 -5.37 15.16 12.67
C THR A 251 -4.82 15.46 14.06
N VAL A 252 -5.62 15.25 15.10
CA VAL A 252 -5.15 15.33 16.49
C VAL A 252 -4.22 14.14 16.75
N HIS A 253 -2.97 14.29 16.35
CA HIS A 253 -1.84 13.56 16.92
C HIS A 253 -0.64 14.49 16.93
N ASP A 254 -0.53 15.22 18.04
CA ASP A 254 0.75 15.74 18.50
C ASP A 254 1.53 14.54 19.06
N PRO A 255 2.70 14.22 18.50
CA PRO A 255 3.80 13.89 19.36
C PRO A 255 5.00 14.72 18.89
N CYS A 256 5.18 15.88 19.50
CA CYS A 256 6.48 16.35 19.97
C CYS A 256 7.68 15.99 19.08
N GLY A 257 8.12 16.95 18.25
CA GLY A 257 9.51 17.05 17.81
C GLY A 257 9.90 16.14 16.64
N MET A 258 10.05 16.76 15.47
CA MET A 258 10.82 16.22 14.35
C MET A 258 12.19 15.72 14.84
N PRO A 259 12.61 14.46 14.60
CA PRO A 259 14.01 14.15 14.56
C PRO A 259 14.52 14.49 13.16
N VAL A 260 15.39 15.49 13.11
CA VAL A 260 16.29 15.72 11.98
C VAL A 260 17.17 14.48 11.81
N ARG A 261 17.11 13.85 10.64
CA ARG A 261 18.22 13.08 10.06
C ARG A 261 18.29 13.34 8.58
#